data_AF-A0A4R2Q5E2-F1
#
_entry.id   AF-A0A4R2Q5E2-F1
#
_cell.length_a   1.000
_cell.length_b   1.000
_cell.length_c   1.000
_cell.angle_alpha   90.00
_cell.angle_beta   90.00
_cell.angle_gamma   90.00
#
_symmetry.space_group_name_H-M   'P 1'
#
loop_
_entity.id
_entity.type
_entity.pdbx_description
1 polymer ?
#
loop_
_entity_poly.entity_id
_entity_poly.type
_entity_poly.pdbx_seq_one_letter_code
_entity_poly.pdbx_strand_id
1 'polypeptide(L)' 'MQQDGQDALEEVATTLEELQSYLTAVETRLGIREPQFAQVRRELATLAGLVRSGLARRPTHLRLVKAQ' A
#
# COMPACT_ATOMS: atom_id res chain seq x y z
N MET A 1 -1.39 20.75 -1.41
CA MET A 1 -2.20 20.16 -0.31
C MET A 1 -2.90 18.87 -0.74
N GLN A 2 -3.73 18.83 -1.79
CA GLN A 2 -4.34 17.56 -2.26
C GLN A 2 -3.40 16.68 -3.11
N GLN A 3 -2.49 17.27 -3.89
CA GLN A 3 -1.46 16.55 -4.64
C GLN A 3 -0.43 15.88 -3.72
N ASP A 4 0.11 16.64 -2.77
CA ASP A 4 1.10 16.13 -1.80
C ASP A 4 0.63 14.88 -1.04
N GLY A 5 -0.67 14.77 -0.75
CA GLY A 5 -1.25 13.61 -0.09
C GLY A 5 -1.42 12.39 -1.00
N GLN A 6 -1.64 12.59 -2.30
CA GLN A 6 -1.68 11.49 -3.28
C GLN A 6 -0.27 10.98 -3.57
N ASP A 7 0.68 11.89 -3.78
CA ASP A 7 2.08 11.56 -4.03
C ASP A 7 2.67 10.77 -2.85
N ALA A 8 2.36 11.18 -1.60
CA ALA A 8 2.75 10.43 -0.41
C ALA A 8 2.12 9.03 -0.32
N LEU A 9 0.87 8.85 -0.74
CA LEU A 9 0.23 7.53 -0.75
C LEU A 9 0.81 6.62 -1.84
N GLU A 10 1.19 7.18 -2.99
CA GLU A 10 1.89 6.43 -4.05
C GLU A 10 3.30 6.03 -3.63
N GLU A 11 4.03 6.92 -2.95
CA GLU A 11 5.34 6.62 -2.36
C GLU A 11 5.24 5.50 -1.32
N VAL A 12 4.23 5.56 -0.44
CA VAL A 12 3.97 4.50 0.54
C VAL A 12 3.63 3.18 -0.16
N ALA A 13 2.80 3.19 -1.22
CA ALA A 13 2.46 1.98 -1.95
C ALA A 13 3.70 1.34 -2.59
N THR A 14 4.56 2.14 -3.20
CA THR A 14 5.82 1.71 -3.82
C THR A 14 6.75 1.10 -2.76
N THR A 15 6.92 1.79 -1.63
CA THR A 15 7.77 1.31 -0.51
C THR A 15 7.30 -0.05 0.01
N LEU A 16 5.99 -0.27 0.13
CA LEU A 16 5.44 -1.54 0.60
C LEU A 16 5.74 -2.70 -0.38
N GLU A 17 5.77 -2.44 -1.68
CA GLU A 17 6.12 -3.43 -2.72
C GLU A 17 7.63 -3.74 -2.73
N GLU A 18 8.47 -2.73 -2.53
CA GLU A 18 9.91 -2.90 -2.39
C GLU A 18 10.26 -3.75 -1.16
N LEU A 19 9.60 -3.52 -0.03
CA LEU A 19 9.79 -4.32 1.19
C LEU A 19 9.41 -5.80 0.97
N GLN A 20 8.33 -6.09 0.25
CA GLN A 20 7.97 -7.46 -0.10
C GLN A 20 9.03 -8.13 -0.99
N SER A 21 9.57 -7.37 -1.94
CA SER A 21 10.64 -7.82 -2.83
C SER A 21 11.94 -8.08 -2.05
N TYR A 22 12.29 -7.21 -1.10
CA TYR A 22 13.46 -7.36 -0.26
C TYR A 22 13.40 -8.62 0.61
N LEU A 23 12.26 -8.89 1.27
CA LEU A 23 12.08 -10.12 2.06
C LEU A 23 12.28 -11.37 1.20
N THR A 24 11.77 -11.35 -0.02
CA THR A 24 11.92 -12.46 -0.99
C THR A 24 13.38 -12.63 -1.42
N ALA A 25 14.09 -11.53 -1.65
CA ALA A 25 15.52 -11.55 -1.99
C ALA A 25 16.38 -12.09 -0.83
N VAL A 26 16.05 -11.74 0.42
CA VAL A 26 16.75 -12.25 1.61
C VAL A 26 16.57 -13.76 1.74
N GLU A 27 15.35 -14.27 1.63
CA GLU A 27 15.09 -15.72 1.66
C GLU A 27 15.83 -16.47 0.55
N THR A 28 15.80 -15.91 -0.67
CA THR A 28 16.47 -16.49 -1.82
C THR A 28 17.99 -16.55 -1.60
N ARG A 29 18.58 -15.46 -1.09
CA ARG A 29 20.02 -15.36 -0.84
C ARG A 29 20.50 -16.27 0.28
N LEU A 30 19.68 -16.45 1.32
CA LEU A 30 19.99 -17.31 2.46
C LEU A 30 19.62 -18.78 2.22
N GLY A 31 18.84 -19.08 1.16
CA GLY A 31 18.37 -20.44 0.88
C GLY A 31 17.40 -20.98 1.92
N ILE A 32 16.75 -20.09 2.69
CA ILE A 32 15.81 -20.44 3.76
C ILE A 32 14.43 -19.84 3.47
N ARG A 33 13.39 -20.41 4.07
CA ARG A 33 12.09 -19.75 4.19
C ARG A 33 11.86 -19.41 5.65
N GLU A 34 11.69 -18.12 5.93
CA GLU A 34 11.47 -17.62 7.28
C GLU A 34 9.96 -17.43 7.50
N PRO A 35 9.32 -18.19 8.41
CA PRO A 35 7.88 -18.07 8.66
C PRO A 35 7.45 -16.65 9.03
N GLN A 36 8.30 -15.91 9.74
CA GLN A 36 8.04 -14.51 10.09
C GLN A 36 7.94 -13.63 8.85
N PHE A 37 8.75 -13.86 7.81
CA PHE A 37 8.67 -13.09 6.57
C PHE A 37 7.39 -13.40 5.78
N ALA A 38 6.84 -14.61 5.91
CA ALA A 38 5.52 -14.90 5.37
C ALA A 38 4.41 -14.10 6.08
N GLN A 39 4.52 -13.91 7.40
CA GLN A 39 3.60 -13.04 8.13
C GLN A 39 3.77 -11.57 7.72
N VAL A 40 5.00 -11.06 7.69
CA VAL A 40 5.27 -9.67 7.29
C VAL A 40 4.78 -9.39 5.88
N ARG A 41 4.95 -10.31 4.92
CA ARG A 41 4.39 -10.16 3.56
C ARG A 41 2.87 -10.04 3.54
N ARG A 42 2.15 -10.78 4.39
CA ARG A 42 0.68 -10.65 4.50
C ARG A 42 0.27 -9.30 5.06
N GLU A 43 0.99 -8.80 6.06
CA GLU A 43 0.74 -7.48 6.64
C GLU A 43 1.04 -6.36 5.64
N LEU A 44 2.17 -6.43 4.93
CA LEU A 44 2.52 -5.50 3.85
C LEU A 44 1.49 -5.50 2.72
N ALA A 45 1.01 -6.67 2.30
CA ALA A 45 -0.03 -6.77 1.28
C ALA A 45 -1.36 -6.15 1.75
N THR A 46 -1.71 -6.34 3.02
CA THR A 46 -2.90 -5.72 3.62
C THR A 46 -2.78 -4.20 3.64
N LEU A 47 -1.63 -3.67 4.08
CA LEU A 47 -1.36 -2.23 4.07
C LEU A 47 -1.39 -1.65 2.66
N ALA A 48 -0.78 -2.33 1.68
CA ALA A 48 -0.80 -1.88 0.30
C ALA A 48 -2.23 -1.84 -0.27
N GLY A 49 -3.07 -2.82 0.09
CA GLY A 49 -4.50 -2.81 -0.24
C GLY A 49 -5.25 -1.64 0.38
N LEU A 50 -4.96 -1.28 1.64
CA LEU A 50 -5.57 -0.12 2.31
C LEU A 50 -5.13 1.20 1.69
N VAL A 51 -3.83 1.35 1.40
CA VAL A 51 -3.27 2.54 0.75
C VAL A 51 -3.88 2.73 -0.64
N ARG A 52 -3.94 1.67 -1.45
CA ARG A 52 -4.62 1.69 -2.76
C ARG A 52 -6.11 1.99 -2.64
N SER A 53 -6.79 1.47 -1.62
CA SER A 53 -8.20 1.80 -1.37
C SER A 53 -8.38 3.26 -0.96
N GLY A 54 -7.41 3.83 -0.23
CA GLY A 54 -7.34 5.26 0.08
C GLY A 54 -7.13 6.11 -1.17
N LEU A 55 -6.26 5.67 -2.09
CA LEU A 55 -6.08 6.28 -3.41
C LEU A 55 -7.37 6.20 -4.27
N ALA A 56 -8.07 5.06 -4.23
CA ALA A 56 -9.30 4.83 -5.01
C ALA A 56 -10.53 5.57 -4.47
N ARG A 57 -10.58 5.84 -3.16
CA ARG A 57 -11.63 6.65 -2.53
C ARG A 57 -11.39 8.14 -2.77
N ARG A 58 -11.56 8.59 -4.02
CA ARG A 58 -11.99 9.99 -4.22
C ARG A 58 -13.41 10.17 -3.69
N PRO A 59 -13.74 11.36 -3.14
CA PRO A 59 -15.06 11.66 -2.65
C PRO A 59 -16.03 11.78 -3.82
N THR A 60 -17.04 10.92 -3.87
CA THR A 60 -18.27 11.16 -4.65
C THR A 60 -19.08 12.35 -4.10
N HIS A 61 -18.54 13.14 -3.17
CA HIS A 61 -19.25 14.22 -2.48
C HIS A 61 -19.29 15.58 -3.22
N LEU A 62 -19.02 15.62 -4.53
CA LEU A 62 -19.06 16.90 -5.27
C LEU A 62 -20.36 17.23 -6.01
N ARG A 63 -21.43 16.44 -5.93
CA ARG A 63 -22.73 16.85 -6.49
C ARG A 63 -23.91 16.24 -5.74
N LEU A 64 -24.41 16.90 -4.68
CA LEU A 64 -25.85 16.99 -4.38
C LEU A 64 -26.14 17.82 -3.12
N VAL A 65 -25.87 19.14 -3.14
CA VAL A 65 -26.61 20.09 -2.27
C VAL A 65 -26.79 21.44 -2.98
N LYS A 66 -27.49 21.40 -4.12
CA LYS A 66 -28.27 22.55 -4.64
C LYS A 66 -29.55 22.00 -5.24
N ALA A 67 -30.43 21.53 -4.37
CA ALA A 67 -31.84 21.33 -4.68
C ALA A 67 -32.59 21.15 -3.35
N GLN A 68 -32.91 22.28 -2.72
CA GLN A 68 -34.18 22.62 -2.06
C GLN A 68 -33.94 23.75 -1.06
#